data_AF-A0A436ZRC5-F1
#
_entry.id   AF-A0A436ZRC5-F1
#
_cell.length_a   1.000
_cell.length_b   1.000
_cell.length_c   1.000
_cell.angle_alpha   90.00
_cell.angle_beta   90.00
_cell.angle_gamma   90.00
#
_symmetry.space_group_name_H-M   'P 1'
#
loop_
_entity.id
_entity.type
_entity.pdbx_description
1 polymer ?
#
loop_
_entity_poly.entity_id
_entity_poly.type
_entity_poly.pdbx_seq_one_letter_code
_entity_poly.pdbx_strand_id
1 'polypeptide(L)'
;MCSQNQVGVGRKGNNGYSSLVSTCGDGYYWEVCYGKDFGLVQDGGLNDFVQSLFGAVIIFSARGQIPALKFIEYLLSYIPHPKVQWFLGCNNRITGYGDMCLNELRKGLENSKDGNSRPTLFSKLLSNTENPDAKYRMGPTTLRDEAGIMPLVGSQTTALVGTILYGLYPDTPPRAKNNLGHTFSQKDCSRFKPERWLNATKEMESAMLASGGASRLCIGKNLAMMELRILAAKMLKECGKITLADSCTDESMELEEIAALLPKSRKCELQQKARE
;
A
#
# COMPACT_ATOMS: atom_id res chain seq x y z
N MET A 1 -8.23 20.32 12.32
CA MET A 1 -9.10 20.19 13.51
C MET A 1 -8.78 18.88 14.18
N CYS A 2 -8.02 18.93 15.28
CA CYS A 2 -7.88 17.81 16.20
C CYS A 2 -8.63 18.24 17.46
N SER A 3 -9.94 18.00 17.51
CA SER A 3 -10.70 18.24 18.73
C SER A 3 -10.51 17.03 19.64
N GLN A 4 -10.00 17.29 20.84
CA GLN A 4 -10.14 16.42 21.99
C GLN A 4 -11.62 16.10 22.17
N ASN A 5 -11.99 14.86 21.85
CA ASN A 5 -13.15 14.07 22.30
C ASN A 5 -13.64 13.19 21.14
N GLN A 6 -13.57 11.88 21.37
CA GLN A 6 -14.12 10.80 20.55
C GLN A 6 -13.45 10.54 19.19
N VAL A 7 -12.33 9.81 19.22
CA VAL A 7 -11.97 8.91 18.11
C VAL A 7 -12.91 7.70 18.22
N GLY A 8 -14.03 7.76 17.52
CA GLY A 8 -15.01 6.69 17.53
C GLY A 8 -16.08 6.87 16.47
N VAL A 9 -15.75 6.53 15.21
CA VAL A 9 -16.72 5.90 14.30
C VAL A 9 -15.99 4.86 13.44
N GLY A 10 -15.68 3.74 14.08
CA GLY A 10 -15.44 2.45 13.44
C GLY A 10 -16.17 1.43 14.31
N ARG A 11 -16.94 0.52 13.71
CA ARG A 11 -17.71 -0.52 14.43
C ARG A 11 -16.90 -1.07 15.61
N LYS A 12 -17.50 -1.04 16.81
CA LYS A 12 -16.98 -1.64 18.06
C LYS A 12 -16.26 -2.97 17.75
N GLY A 13 -14.93 -2.99 17.86
CA GLY A 13 -14.17 -4.25 17.81
C GLY A 13 -12.72 -4.20 17.33
N ASN A 14 -12.29 -3.22 16.51
CA ASN A 14 -10.96 -3.23 15.90
C ASN A 14 -10.24 -1.87 16.01
N ASN A 15 -9.77 -1.51 17.19
CA ASN A 15 -9.00 -0.26 17.44
C ASN A 15 -7.49 -0.50 17.41
N GLY A 16 -6.95 -1.05 16.32
CA GLY A 16 -5.51 -1.21 16.14
C GLY A 16 -4.89 -0.06 15.34
N TYR A 17 -3.75 0.49 15.78
CA TYR A 17 -3.02 1.56 15.09
C TYR A 17 -2.54 1.18 13.66
N SER A 18 -2.39 -0.11 13.35
CA SER A 18 -2.22 -0.59 11.97
C SER A 18 -3.35 -0.15 11.03
N SER A 19 -4.58 -0.04 11.53
CA SER A 19 -5.70 0.56 10.80
C SER A 19 -5.48 2.05 10.58
N LEU A 20 -4.93 2.79 11.56
CA LEU A 20 -4.66 4.23 11.44
C LEU A 20 -3.52 4.55 10.47
N VAL A 21 -2.44 3.77 10.49
CA VAL A 21 -1.32 3.92 9.54
C VAL A 21 -1.75 3.57 8.12
N SER A 22 -2.54 2.49 7.94
CA SER A 22 -3.18 2.20 6.64
C SER A 22 -4.07 3.36 6.22
N THR A 23 -5.01 3.79 7.06
CA THR A 23 -5.98 4.85 6.75
C THR A 23 -5.29 6.18 6.39
N CYS A 24 -4.23 6.55 7.12
CA CYS A 24 -3.47 7.77 6.84
C CYS A 24 -2.66 7.66 5.54
N GLY A 25 -2.08 6.50 5.25
CA GLY A 25 -1.32 6.28 4.01
C GLY A 25 -2.24 6.23 2.79
N ASP A 26 -3.36 5.52 2.92
CA ASP A 26 -4.45 5.46 1.95
C ASP A 26 -4.88 6.89 1.57
N GLY A 27 -5.30 7.69 2.55
CA GLY A 27 -5.81 9.05 2.28
C GLY A 27 -4.80 9.98 1.60
N TYR A 28 -3.51 9.94 1.98
CA TYR A 28 -2.49 10.77 1.35
C TYR A 28 -2.26 10.40 -0.12
N TYR A 29 -2.22 9.10 -0.41
CA TYR A 29 -2.00 8.63 -1.77
C TYR A 29 -3.18 8.94 -2.68
N TRP A 30 -4.42 8.77 -2.18
CA TRP A 30 -5.65 9.13 -2.89
C TRP A 30 -5.72 10.63 -3.21
N GLU A 31 -5.37 11.48 -2.24
CA GLU A 31 -5.31 12.94 -2.43
C GLU A 31 -4.29 13.37 -3.49
N VAL A 32 -3.12 12.74 -3.55
CA VAL A 32 -2.10 13.05 -4.58
C VAL A 32 -2.53 12.55 -5.97
N CYS A 33 -3.13 11.36 -6.02
CA CYS A 33 -3.52 10.73 -7.27
C CYS A 33 -4.77 11.32 -7.91
N TYR A 34 -5.76 11.69 -7.09
CA TYR A 34 -7.11 12.06 -7.54
C TYR A 34 -7.65 13.35 -6.91
N GLY A 35 -6.97 13.91 -5.89
CA GLY A 35 -7.43 15.11 -5.20
C GLY A 35 -8.63 14.89 -4.29
N LYS A 36 -8.95 13.62 -4.00
CA LYS A 36 -10.03 13.21 -3.12
C LYS A 36 -9.77 11.78 -2.61
N ASP A 37 -10.10 11.54 -1.35
CA ASP A 37 -10.22 10.20 -0.79
C ASP A 37 -11.55 9.53 -1.18
N PHE A 38 -11.48 8.29 -1.69
CA PHE A 38 -12.64 7.50 -2.07
C PHE A 38 -13.23 6.70 -0.91
N GLY A 39 -12.66 6.80 0.31
CA GLY A 39 -13.26 6.20 1.50
C GLY A 39 -13.29 4.67 1.50
N LEU A 40 -12.52 4.03 0.63
CA LEU A 40 -12.52 2.57 0.44
C LEU A 40 -12.20 1.80 1.73
N VAL A 41 -11.48 2.43 2.66
CA VAL A 41 -11.17 1.88 3.99
C VAL A 41 -12.42 1.82 4.89
N GLN A 42 -13.33 2.80 4.78
CA GLN A 42 -14.50 2.94 5.68
C GLN A 42 -15.66 2.04 5.25
N ASP A 43 -15.86 1.83 3.95
CA ASP A 43 -17.00 1.09 3.41
C ASP A 43 -16.79 -0.43 3.36
N GLY A 44 -15.65 -0.94 3.85
CA GLY A 44 -15.29 -2.35 3.74
C GLY A 44 -14.89 -2.80 2.32
N GLY A 45 -15.02 -1.92 1.32
CA GLY A 45 -14.69 -2.17 -0.08
C GLY A 45 -13.20 -2.40 -0.34
N LEU A 46 -12.30 -1.87 0.50
CA LEU A 46 -10.87 -2.18 0.41
C LEU A 46 -10.61 -3.68 0.62
N ASN A 47 -11.38 -4.35 1.48
CA ASN A 47 -11.23 -5.79 1.69
C ASN A 47 -11.61 -6.58 0.44
N ASP A 48 -12.74 -6.28 -0.17
CA ASP A 48 -13.21 -6.95 -1.39
C ASP A 48 -12.29 -6.69 -2.59
N PHE A 49 -11.78 -5.45 -2.72
CA PHE A 49 -10.83 -5.08 -3.76
C PHE A 49 -9.48 -5.76 -3.57
N VAL A 50 -8.92 -5.73 -2.36
CA VAL A 50 -7.65 -6.37 -2.01
C VAL A 50 -7.73 -7.88 -2.22
N GLN A 51 -8.82 -8.53 -1.78
CA GLN A 51 -9.02 -9.94 -2.05
C GLN A 51 -9.14 -10.23 -3.56
N SER A 52 -9.78 -9.33 -4.31
CA SER A 52 -9.85 -9.46 -5.78
C SER A 52 -8.47 -9.31 -6.43
N LEU A 53 -7.61 -8.43 -5.93
CA LEU A 53 -6.22 -8.31 -6.37
C LEU A 53 -5.44 -9.59 -6.08
N PHE A 54 -5.51 -10.11 -4.84
CA PHE A 54 -4.84 -11.38 -4.50
C PHE A 54 -5.33 -12.53 -5.38
N GLY A 55 -6.64 -12.60 -5.63
CA GLY A 55 -7.21 -13.56 -6.58
C GLY A 55 -6.65 -13.39 -8.00
N ALA A 56 -6.52 -12.16 -8.48
CA ALA A 56 -5.92 -11.86 -9.78
C ALA A 56 -4.44 -12.25 -9.86
N VAL A 57 -3.67 -12.05 -8.78
CA VAL A 57 -2.27 -12.51 -8.68
C VAL A 57 -2.19 -14.03 -8.75
N ILE A 58 -3.03 -14.74 -8.01
CA ILE A 58 -3.08 -16.22 -8.04
C ILE A 58 -3.40 -16.71 -9.47
N ILE A 59 -4.43 -16.13 -10.09
CA ILE A 59 -4.82 -16.44 -11.48
C ILE A 59 -3.66 -16.17 -12.44
N PHE A 60 -3.00 -15.02 -12.32
CA PHE A 60 -1.87 -14.64 -13.16
C PHE A 60 -0.69 -15.60 -13.01
N SER A 61 -0.30 -15.92 -11.77
CA SER A 61 0.78 -16.87 -11.47
C SER A 61 0.45 -18.27 -11.99
N ALA A 62 -0.79 -18.73 -11.80
CA ALA A 62 -1.27 -20.02 -12.30
C ALA A 62 -1.19 -20.10 -13.83
N ARG A 63 -1.68 -19.08 -14.54
CA ARG A 63 -1.59 -18.98 -16.01
C ARG A 63 -0.16 -18.95 -16.54
N GLY A 64 0.75 -18.34 -15.79
CA GLY A 64 2.17 -18.24 -16.16
C GLY A 64 2.92 -19.57 -16.06
N GLN A 65 2.51 -20.46 -15.16
CA GLN A 65 3.17 -21.75 -14.94
C GLN A 65 2.59 -22.87 -15.83
N ILE A 66 1.27 -22.87 -16.07
CA ILE A 66 0.60 -23.95 -16.78
C ILE A 66 -0.39 -23.36 -17.79
N PRO A 67 -0.05 -23.30 -19.10
CA PRO A 67 -0.95 -22.77 -20.13
C PRO A 67 -2.31 -23.48 -20.19
N ALA A 68 -2.38 -24.76 -19.84
CA ALA A 68 -3.61 -25.56 -19.79
C ALA A 68 -4.62 -25.07 -18.72
N LEU A 69 -4.19 -24.31 -17.71
CA LEU A 69 -5.12 -23.76 -16.71
C LEU A 69 -6.08 -22.73 -17.29
N LYS A 70 -5.76 -22.13 -18.45
CA LYS A 70 -6.72 -21.30 -19.19
C LYS A 70 -7.96 -22.09 -19.64
N PHE A 71 -7.78 -23.37 -20.00
CA PHE A 71 -8.87 -24.25 -20.37
C PHE A 71 -9.72 -24.62 -19.15
N ILE A 72 -9.07 -24.84 -18.00
CA ILE A 72 -9.76 -25.11 -16.73
C ILE A 72 -10.56 -23.88 -16.28
N GLU A 73 -10.01 -22.67 -16.35
CA GLU A 73 -10.77 -21.44 -16.08
C GLU A 73 -11.97 -21.27 -17.00
N TYR A 74 -11.80 -21.57 -18.29
CA TYR A 74 -12.90 -21.56 -19.23
C TYR A 74 -14.01 -22.54 -18.81
N LEU A 75 -13.66 -23.77 -18.41
CA LEU A 75 -14.63 -24.74 -17.88
C LEU A 75 -15.26 -24.28 -16.54
N LEU A 76 -14.47 -23.72 -15.63
CA LEU A 76 -14.94 -23.19 -14.35
C LEU A 76 -15.91 -22.01 -14.53
N SER A 77 -15.79 -21.25 -15.63
CA SER A 77 -16.72 -20.16 -15.96
C SER A 77 -18.16 -20.65 -16.19
N TYR A 78 -18.33 -21.92 -16.59
CA TYR A 78 -19.65 -22.53 -16.75
C TYR A 78 -20.23 -23.08 -15.45
N ILE A 79 -19.44 -23.17 -14.37
CA ILE A 79 -19.93 -23.63 -13.07
C ILE A 79 -20.59 -22.46 -12.35
N PRO A 80 -21.93 -22.46 -12.14
CA PRO A 80 -22.65 -21.35 -11.54
C PRO A 80 -22.56 -21.40 -10.01
N HIS A 81 -21.36 -21.55 -9.46
CA HIS A 81 -21.13 -21.53 -8.02
C HIS A 81 -20.67 -20.13 -7.58
N PRO A 82 -21.31 -19.51 -6.56
CA PRO A 82 -21.09 -18.10 -6.21
C PRO A 82 -19.63 -17.78 -5.86
N LYS A 83 -18.92 -18.67 -5.15
CA LYS A 83 -17.50 -18.46 -4.83
C LYS A 83 -16.58 -18.56 -6.05
N VAL A 84 -16.90 -19.44 -7.00
CA VAL A 84 -16.10 -19.65 -8.22
C VAL A 84 -16.29 -18.46 -9.15
N GLN A 85 -17.54 -18.06 -9.38
CA GLN A 85 -17.86 -16.88 -10.19
C GLN A 85 -17.33 -15.60 -9.56
N TRP A 86 -17.38 -15.49 -8.23
CA TRP A 86 -16.72 -14.40 -7.53
C TRP A 86 -15.21 -14.40 -7.80
N PHE A 87 -14.52 -15.52 -7.65
CA PHE A 87 -13.08 -15.61 -7.89
C PHE A 87 -12.69 -15.35 -9.35
N LEU A 88 -13.44 -15.88 -10.32
CA LEU A 88 -13.20 -15.61 -11.74
C LEU A 88 -13.53 -14.15 -12.13
N GLY A 89 -14.46 -13.52 -11.42
CA GLY A 89 -14.85 -12.12 -11.60
C GLY A 89 -13.87 -11.09 -11.02
N CYS A 90 -12.73 -11.51 -10.45
CA CYS A 90 -11.74 -10.60 -9.85
C CYS A 90 -11.30 -9.49 -10.83
N ASN A 91 -11.01 -9.83 -12.09
CA ASN A 91 -10.59 -8.85 -13.08
C ASN A 91 -11.67 -7.80 -13.37
N ASN A 92 -12.93 -8.22 -13.51
CA ASN A 92 -14.04 -7.30 -13.80
C ASN A 92 -14.26 -6.31 -12.66
N ARG A 93 -14.10 -6.77 -11.41
CA ARG A 93 -14.15 -5.87 -10.26
C ARG A 93 -13.01 -4.88 -10.29
N ILE A 94 -11.77 -5.34 -10.53
CA ILE A 94 -10.60 -4.45 -10.59
C ILE A 94 -10.77 -3.38 -11.67
N THR A 95 -11.22 -3.76 -12.87
CA THR A 95 -11.49 -2.80 -13.94
C THR A 95 -12.61 -1.82 -13.56
N GLY A 96 -13.66 -2.31 -12.88
CA GLY A 96 -14.74 -1.46 -12.40
C GLY A 96 -14.29 -0.40 -11.39
N TYR A 97 -13.31 -0.71 -10.54
CA TYR A 97 -12.69 0.29 -9.66
C TYR A 97 -11.92 1.36 -10.44
N GLY A 98 -11.17 0.97 -11.47
CA GLY A 98 -10.49 1.92 -12.36
C GLY A 98 -11.48 2.86 -13.06
N ASP A 99 -12.58 2.30 -13.57
CA ASP A 99 -13.65 3.08 -14.20
C ASP A 99 -14.31 4.06 -13.21
N MET A 100 -14.58 3.61 -11.99
CA MET A 100 -15.10 4.47 -10.92
C MET A 100 -14.17 5.65 -10.64
N CYS A 101 -12.87 5.38 -10.45
CA CYS A 101 -11.87 6.42 -10.16
C CYS A 101 -11.78 7.46 -11.27
N LEU A 102 -11.72 7.02 -12.54
CA LEU A 102 -11.65 7.92 -13.69
C LEU A 102 -12.96 8.71 -13.90
N ASN A 103 -14.11 8.10 -13.68
CA ASN A 103 -15.40 8.77 -13.81
C ASN A 103 -15.58 9.88 -12.76
N GLU A 104 -15.21 9.60 -11.51
CA GLU A 104 -15.23 10.62 -10.46
C GLU A 104 -14.23 11.73 -10.72
N LEU A 105 -13.03 11.40 -11.22
CA LEU A 105 -12.05 12.39 -11.64
C LEU A 105 -12.61 13.30 -12.74
N ARG A 106 -13.24 12.75 -13.78
CA ARG A 106 -13.88 13.53 -14.86
C ARG A 106 -14.96 14.47 -14.33
N LYS A 107 -15.87 13.96 -13.49
CA LYS A 107 -16.88 14.79 -12.83
C LYS A 107 -16.25 15.91 -12.01
N GLY A 108 -15.16 15.64 -11.31
CA GLY A 108 -14.42 16.64 -10.54
C GLY A 108 -13.85 17.76 -11.43
N LEU A 109 -13.28 17.39 -12.59
CA LEU A 109 -12.75 18.34 -13.57
C LEU A 109 -13.86 19.18 -14.21
N GLU A 110 -14.99 18.56 -14.59
CA GLU A 110 -16.15 19.25 -15.18
C GLU A 110 -16.81 20.24 -14.21
N ASN A 111 -16.90 19.88 -12.93
CA ASN A 111 -17.51 20.71 -11.90
C ASN A 111 -16.61 21.86 -11.42
N SER A 112 -15.31 21.82 -11.74
CA SER A 112 -14.35 22.85 -11.35
C SER A 112 -14.48 24.08 -12.28
N LYS A 113 -15.50 24.90 -12.02
CA LYS A 113 -15.99 26.02 -12.85
C LYS A 113 -14.98 27.11 -13.26
N ASP A 114 -13.76 27.11 -12.74
CA ASP A 114 -12.77 28.17 -12.99
C ASP A 114 -11.57 27.72 -13.86
N GLY A 115 -11.61 26.53 -14.47
CA GLY A 115 -10.50 26.02 -15.29
C GLY A 115 -9.21 25.74 -14.50
N ASN A 116 -9.26 25.84 -13.17
CA ASN A 116 -8.11 25.72 -12.28
C ASN A 116 -8.33 24.58 -11.27
N SER A 117 -8.66 23.39 -11.77
CA SER A 117 -8.68 22.19 -10.94
C SER A 117 -7.28 21.90 -10.41
N ARG A 118 -7.14 21.56 -9.12
CA ARG A 118 -5.85 21.16 -8.53
C ARG A 118 -5.23 20.05 -9.40
N PRO A 119 -4.00 20.22 -9.91
CA PRO A 119 -3.36 19.20 -10.74
C PRO A 119 -3.06 17.97 -9.88
N THR A 120 -3.56 16.83 -10.33
CA THR A 120 -3.30 15.51 -9.73
C THR A 120 -2.54 14.65 -10.72
N LEU A 121 -2.01 13.52 -10.27
CA LEU A 121 -1.33 12.59 -11.16
C LEU A 121 -2.26 12.12 -12.30
N PHE A 122 -3.46 11.64 -11.94
CA PHE A 122 -4.38 11.10 -12.93
C PHE A 122 -5.09 12.17 -13.75
N SER A 123 -5.28 13.40 -13.26
CA SER A 123 -5.82 14.48 -14.10
C SER A 123 -4.89 14.82 -15.25
N LYS A 124 -3.56 14.81 -14.99
CA LYS A 124 -2.55 15.07 -16.02
C LYS A 124 -2.40 13.92 -17.00
N LEU A 125 -2.51 12.67 -16.53
CA LEU A 125 -2.51 11.50 -17.41
C LEU A 125 -3.75 11.49 -18.30
N LEU A 126 -4.92 11.78 -17.73
CA LEU A 126 -6.17 11.90 -18.47
C LEU A 126 -6.09 13.00 -19.54
N SER A 127 -5.63 14.20 -19.18
CA SER A 127 -5.49 15.30 -20.15
C SER A 127 -4.53 14.96 -21.29
N ASN A 128 -3.48 14.20 -21.02
CA ASN A 128 -2.55 13.75 -22.07
C ASN A 128 -3.19 12.68 -22.97
N THR A 129 -3.97 11.76 -22.41
CA THR A 129 -4.70 10.73 -23.17
C THR A 129 -5.73 11.37 -24.12
N GLU A 130 -6.41 12.42 -23.67
CA GLU A 130 -7.45 13.11 -24.45
C GLU A 130 -6.87 14.12 -25.46
N ASN A 131 -5.61 14.55 -25.31
CA ASN A 131 -4.96 15.52 -26.19
C ASN A 131 -4.33 14.85 -27.44
N PRO A 132 -4.81 15.12 -28.67
CA PRO A 132 -4.28 14.57 -29.92
C PRO A 132 -2.86 14.99 -30.28
N ASP A 133 -2.27 15.96 -29.58
CA ASP A 133 -0.92 16.50 -29.81
C ASP A 133 0.06 16.20 -28.65
N ALA A 134 -0.39 15.58 -27.56
CA ALA A 134 0.49 15.24 -26.44
C ALA A 134 1.63 14.29 -26.87
N LYS A 135 2.87 14.62 -26.49
CA LYS A 135 4.08 13.84 -26.84
C LYS A 135 4.06 12.41 -26.30
N TYR A 136 3.50 12.22 -25.10
CA TYR A 136 3.39 10.92 -24.43
C TYR A 136 1.96 10.71 -23.98
N ARG A 137 1.38 9.56 -24.35
CA ARG A 137 -0.01 9.22 -24.02
C ARG A 137 -0.12 7.78 -23.57
N MET A 138 -1.03 7.58 -22.64
CA MET A 138 -1.44 6.26 -22.20
C MET A 138 -2.77 5.93 -22.89
N GLY A 139 -2.93 4.71 -23.40
CA GLY A 139 -4.21 4.27 -23.94
C GLY A 139 -5.30 4.30 -22.87
N PRO A 140 -6.59 4.50 -23.23
CA PRO A 140 -7.67 4.62 -22.26
C PRO A 140 -7.83 3.37 -21.37
N THR A 141 -7.58 2.18 -21.93
CA THR A 141 -7.61 0.92 -21.18
C THR A 141 -6.48 0.84 -20.17
N THR A 142 -5.24 1.15 -20.57
CA THR A 142 -4.08 1.17 -19.67
C THR A 142 -4.26 2.23 -18.58
N LEU A 143 -4.79 3.41 -18.92
CA LEU A 143 -5.05 4.47 -17.94
C LEU A 143 -6.05 4.01 -16.87
N ARG A 144 -7.12 3.33 -17.28
CA ARG A 144 -8.10 2.73 -16.36
C ARG A 144 -7.46 1.69 -15.45
N ASP A 145 -6.67 0.80 -16.02
CA ASP A 145 -6.05 -0.29 -15.26
C ASP A 145 -5.03 0.27 -14.24
N GLU A 146 -4.21 1.25 -14.64
CA GLU A 146 -3.30 1.98 -13.75
C GLU A 146 -4.05 2.78 -12.68
N ALA A 147 -5.18 3.39 -13.03
CA ALA A 147 -6.03 4.12 -12.09
C ALA A 147 -6.54 3.22 -10.96
N GLY A 148 -6.96 2.00 -11.30
CA GLY A 148 -7.41 1.03 -10.30
C GLY A 148 -6.27 0.53 -9.39
N ILE A 149 -5.10 0.22 -9.96
CA ILE A 149 -4.06 -0.53 -9.23
C ILE A 149 -3.04 0.35 -8.49
N MET A 150 -2.71 1.53 -9.00
CA MET A 150 -1.60 2.35 -8.50
C MET A 150 -1.78 2.77 -7.02
N PRO A 151 -2.97 3.20 -6.56
CA PRO A 151 -3.18 3.57 -5.16
C PRO A 151 -2.95 2.43 -4.18
N LEU A 152 -3.27 1.21 -4.60
CA LEU A 152 -3.13 0.02 -3.77
C LEU A 152 -1.66 -0.38 -3.58
N VAL A 153 -0.88 -0.36 -4.67
CA VAL A 153 0.55 -0.69 -4.64
C VAL A 153 1.32 0.32 -3.78
N GLY A 154 0.94 1.60 -3.88
CA GLY A 154 1.55 2.66 -3.07
C GLY A 154 1.21 2.54 -1.58
N SER A 155 -0.08 2.48 -1.25
CA SER A 155 -0.52 2.57 0.14
C SER A 155 -0.09 1.37 1.00
N GLN A 156 -0.26 0.13 0.52
CA GLN A 156 0.03 -1.05 1.35
C GLN A 156 1.52 -1.17 1.70
N THR A 157 2.40 -0.79 0.76
CA THR A 157 3.84 -0.84 0.99
C THR A 157 4.28 0.23 1.99
N THR A 158 3.79 1.47 1.86
CA THR A 158 4.11 2.53 2.81
C THR A 158 3.54 2.22 4.21
N ALA A 159 2.32 1.72 4.31
CA ALA A 159 1.69 1.37 5.58
C ALA A 159 2.46 0.26 6.32
N LEU A 160 2.91 -0.75 5.59
CA LEU A 160 3.78 -1.79 6.12
C LEU A 160 5.11 -1.23 6.62
N VAL A 161 5.80 -0.43 5.79
CA VAL A 161 7.11 0.13 6.17
C VAL A 161 6.97 1.03 7.39
N GLY A 162 5.91 1.85 7.46
CA GLY A 162 5.59 2.64 8.65
C GLY A 162 5.39 1.76 9.88
N THR A 163 4.65 0.65 9.74
CA THR A 163 4.42 -0.31 10.82
C THR A 163 5.72 -0.93 11.33
N ILE A 164 6.60 -1.35 10.41
CA ILE A 164 7.90 -1.94 10.74
C ILE A 164 8.83 -0.91 11.40
N LEU A 165 8.83 0.34 10.92
CA LEU A 165 9.63 1.42 11.50
C LEU A 165 9.35 1.59 13.00
N TYR A 166 8.09 1.50 13.41
CA TYR A 166 7.69 1.59 14.82
C TYR A 166 7.96 0.30 15.60
N GLY A 167 7.78 -0.87 14.99
CA GLY A 167 8.14 -2.14 15.62
C GLY A 167 9.64 -2.27 15.96
N LEU A 168 10.48 -1.48 15.30
CA LEU A 168 11.94 -1.51 15.43
C LEU A 168 12.53 -0.35 16.25
N TYR A 169 11.71 0.55 16.80
CA TYR A 169 12.17 1.64 17.70
C TYR A 169 12.48 1.08 19.11
N PRO A 170 13.43 1.67 19.84
CA PRO A 170 14.79 1.20 20.11
C PRO A 170 14.92 0.05 21.13
N ASP A 171 13.84 -0.42 21.76
CA ASP A 171 13.90 -1.38 22.87
C ASP A 171 13.60 -2.83 22.46
N THR A 172 13.27 -3.09 21.19
CA THR A 172 12.95 -4.44 20.71
C THR A 172 14.20 -5.16 20.17
N PRO A 173 14.63 -6.28 20.78
CA PRO A 173 15.69 -7.12 20.22
C PRO A 173 15.30 -7.67 18.83
N PRO A 174 16.28 -8.06 18.00
CA PRO A 174 16.06 -8.34 16.58
C PRO A 174 15.09 -9.51 16.37
N ARG A 175 13.93 -9.21 15.77
CA ARG A 175 12.91 -10.19 15.35
C ARG A 175 13.21 -10.86 14.00
N ALA A 176 14.38 -10.61 13.40
CA ALA A 176 14.80 -11.26 12.16
C ALA A 176 15.65 -12.51 12.48
N LYS A 177 15.02 -13.68 12.57
CA LYS A 177 15.68 -15.00 12.67
C LYS A 177 16.16 -15.55 11.32
N ASN A 178 16.20 -14.75 10.26
CA ASN A 178 16.63 -15.21 8.95
C ASN A 178 18.12 -14.95 8.77
N ASN A 179 18.87 -16.03 8.51
CA ASN A 179 20.31 -16.06 8.20
C ASN A 179 20.62 -15.31 6.88
N LEU A 180 20.52 -13.98 6.89
CA LEU A 180 20.90 -13.08 5.80
C LEU A 180 22.42 -12.86 5.71
N GLY A 181 23.21 -13.60 6.50
CA GLY A 181 24.67 -13.42 6.63
C GLY A 181 25.50 -13.71 5.39
N HIS A 182 24.90 -14.15 4.28
CA HIS A 182 25.62 -14.44 3.03
C HIS A 182 25.51 -13.33 1.97
N THR A 183 24.56 -12.39 2.09
CA THR A 183 24.32 -11.36 1.06
C THR A 183 24.93 -10.00 1.41
N PHE A 184 25.08 -9.71 2.71
CA PHE A 184 25.69 -8.47 3.19
C PHE A 184 26.97 -8.81 3.95
N SER A 185 28.12 -8.34 3.45
CA SER A 185 29.45 -8.48 4.09
C SER A 185 29.55 -7.78 5.47
N GLN A 186 28.48 -7.15 5.94
CA GLN A 186 28.49 -6.37 7.17
C GLN A 186 28.18 -7.20 8.41
N LYS A 187 28.96 -6.99 9.47
CA LYS A 187 28.59 -7.44 10.82
C LYS A 187 27.24 -6.83 11.24
N ASP A 188 26.42 -7.63 11.92
CA ASP A 188 25.11 -7.26 12.50
C ASP A 188 23.97 -6.95 11.52
N CYS A 189 23.90 -7.60 10.34
CA CYS A 189 22.79 -7.41 9.40
C CYS A 189 21.40 -7.78 9.94
N SER A 190 21.33 -8.64 10.97
CA SER A 190 20.08 -9.01 11.63
C SER A 190 19.56 -7.96 12.63
N ARG A 191 20.36 -6.92 12.95
CA ARG A 191 19.98 -5.87 13.89
C ARG A 191 19.53 -4.61 13.17
N PHE A 192 18.41 -4.04 13.62
CA PHE A 192 18.01 -2.71 13.21
C PHE A 192 18.98 -1.68 13.78
N LYS A 193 19.78 -1.07 12.89
CA LYS A 193 20.80 -0.06 13.20
C LYS A 193 20.69 1.06 12.17
N PRO A 194 19.75 2.02 12.33
CA PRO A 194 19.53 3.06 11.34
C PRO A 194 20.76 3.95 11.13
N GLU A 195 21.60 4.12 12.16
CA GLU A 195 22.84 4.91 12.13
C GLU A 195 23.85 4.38 11.09
N ARG A 196 23.74 3.09 10.71
CA ARG A 196 24.54 2.46 9.66
C ARG A 196 24.46 3.24 8.34
N TRP A 197 23.32 3.88 8.07
CA TRP A 197 23.09 4.62 6.83
C TRP A 197 23.58 6.08 6.88
N LEU A 198 24.13 6.56 8.01
CA LEU A 198 24.71 7.91 8.10
C LEU A 198 26.02 8.03 7.30
N ASN A 199 26.78 6.95 7.17
CA ASN A 199 28.03 6.87 6.43
C ASN A 199 28.03 5.63 5.51
N ALA A 200 27.03 5.53 4.64
CA ALA A 200 26.86 4.37 3.77
C ALA A 200 28.03 4.24 2.76
N THR A 201 28.53 3.02 2.55
CA THR A 201 29.52 2.73 1.50
C THR A 201 28.82 2.48 0.16
N LYS A 202 29.54 2.59 -0.96
CA LYS A 202 28.99 2.32 -2.30
C LYS A 202 28.45 0.90 -2.43
N GLU A 203 29.06 -0.06 -1.75
CA GLU A 203 28.62 -1.46 -1.72
C GLU A 203 27.31 -1.61 -0.96
N MET A 204 27.09 -0.85 0.12
CA MET A 204 25.80 -0.83 0.81
C MET A 204 24.70 -0.24 -0.04
N GLU A 205 25.02 0.86 -0.73
CA GLU A 205 24.08 1.54 -1.63
C GLU A 205 23.69 0.64 -2.80
N SER A 206 24.65 -0.08 -3.40
CA SER A 206 24.39 -0.99 -4.52
C SER A 206 23.62 -2.25 -4.10
N ALA A 207 23.76 -2.69 -2.85
CA ALA A 207 23.00 -3.81 -2.28
C ALA A 207 21.59 -3.41 -1.80
N MET A 208 21.26 -2.12 -1.72
CA MET A 208 19.95 -1.64 -1.29
C MET A 208 18.92 -1.72 -2.43
N LEU A 209 18.18 -2.83 -2.48
CA LEU A 209 17.16 -3.10 -3.50
C LEU A 209 15.72 -2.96 -3.00
N ALA A 210 15.50 -2.34 -1.84
CA ALA A 210 14.16 -2.19 -1.24
C ALA A 210 13.16 -1.45 -2.15
N SER A 211 13.64 -0.59 -3.06
CA SER A 211 12.83 0.09 -4.07
C SER A 211 13.08 -0.43 -5.49
N GLY A 212 13.65 -1.63 -5.63
CA GLY A 212 14.10 -2.18 -6.90
C GLY A 212 15.47 -1.67 -7.35
N GLY A 213 15.82 -1.91 -8.61
CA GLY A 213 17.11 -1.52 -9.19
C GLY A 213 17.06 -1.35 -10.71
N ALA A 214 18.09 -0.69 -11.25
CA ALA A 214 18.26 -0.45 -12.69
C ALA A 214 17.02 0.16 -13.38
N SER A 215 16.61 -0.38 -14.52
CA SER A 215 15.53 0.15 -15.38
C SER A 215 14.11 -0.02 -14.81
N ARG A 216 13.95 -0.76 -13.72
CA ARG A 216 12.65 -1.03 -13.06
C ARG A 216 12.63 -0.53 -11.62
N LEU A 217 13.39 0.53 -11.31
CA LEU A 217 13.32 1.21 -10.03
C LEU A 217 11.87 1.69 -9.77
N CYS A 218 11.42 1.56 -8.52
CA CYS A 218 10.10 2.00 -8.09
C CYS A 218 9.90 3.49 -8.38
N ILE A 219 8.96 3.78 -9.29
CA ILE A 219 8.58 5.14 -9.67
C ILE A 219 7.98 5.93 -8.49
N GLY A 220 7.36 5.23 -7.53
CA GLY A 220 6.76 5.79 -6.32
C GLY A 220 7.72 6.06 -5.18
N LYS A 221 9.03 5.75 -5.31
CA LYS A 221 10.01 5.86 -4.20
C LYS A 221 9.99 7.22 -3.51
N ASN A 222 9.99 8.30 -4.28
CA ASN A 222 10.02 9.65 -3.70
C ASN A 222 8.71 9.98 -2.98
N LEU A 223 7.57 9.55 -3.52
CA LEU A 223 6.27 9.73 -2.90
C LEU A 223 6.17 8.97 -1.58
N ALA A 224 6.56 7.70 -1.57
CA ALA A 224 6.60 6.86 -0.37
C ALA A 224 7.53 7.45 0.71
N MET A 225 8.72 7.94 0.33
CA MET A 225 9.64 8.56 1.29
C MET A 225 9.09 9.85 1.90
N MET A 226 8.35 10.66 1.13
CA MET A 226 7.67 11.84 1.67
C MET A 226 6.59 11.45 2.67
N GLU A 227 5.76 10.48 2.31
CA GLU A 227 4.68 9.95 3.14
C GLU A 227 5.22 9.39 4.47
N LEU A 228 6.27 8.55 4.42
CA LEU A 228 6.93 8.01 5.61
C LEU A 228 7.49 9.10 6.53
N ARG A 229 8.10 10.15 5.96
CA ARG A 229 8.65 11.28 6.74
C ARG A 229 7.54 12.09 7.42
N ILE A 230 6.44 12.36 6.71
CA ILE A 230 5.29 13.08 7.26
C ILE A 230 4.64 12.24 8.36
N LEU A 231 4.44 10.94 8.13
CA LEU A 231 3.92 10.01 9.12
C LEU A 231 4.79 10.01 10.38
N ALA A 232 6.10 9.82 10.22
CA ALA A 232 7.05 9.83 11.33
C ALA A 232 7.00 11.14 12.13
N ALA A 233 7.03 12.29 11.44
CA ALA A 233 6.98 13.61 12.07
C ALA A 233 5.65 13.83 12.83
N LYS A 234 4.51 13.48 12.24
CA LYS A 234 3.20 13.61 12.88
C LYS A 234 3.10 12.74 14.13
N MET A 235 3.56 11.50 14.06
CA MET A 235 3.55 10.59 15.19
C MET A 235 4.48 11.10 16.32
N LEU A 236 5.69 11.56 16.00
CA LEU A 236 6.58 12.12 17.03
C LEU A 236 5.99 13.38 17.70
N LYS A 237 5.29 14.21 16.92
CA LYS A 237 4.71 15.46 17.41
C LYS A 237 3.42 15.27 18.21
N GLU A 238 2.49 14.49 17.69
CA GLU A 238 1.10 14.41 18.19
C GLU A 238 0.87 13.23 19.12
N CYS A 239 1.65 12.16 18.99
CA CYS A 239 1.37 10.88 19.64
C CYS A 239 2.21 10.62 20.90
N GLY A 240 3.21 11.45 21.20
CA GLY A 240 4.00 11.37 22.44
C GLY A 240 4.81 10.08 22.58
N LYS A 241 5.04 9.60 23.82
CA LYS A 241 5.73 8.33 24.09
C LYS A 241 4.78 7.16 23.79
N ILE A 242 4.92 6.59 22.60
CA ILE A 242 4.20 5.37 22.19
C ILE A 242 5.12 4.17 22.28
N THR A 243 4.56 3.04 22.72
CA THR A 243 5.21 1.72 22.75
C THR A 243 4.34 0.70 22.03
N LEU A 244 4.91 -0.45 21.67
CA LEU A 244 4.12 -1.59 21.19
C LEU A 244 3.15 -2.05 22.29
N ALA A 245 1.94 -2.39 21.90
CA ALA A 245 0.99 -3.04 22.81
C ALA A 245 1.46 -4.46 23.17
N ASP A 246 1.02 -4.98 24.30
CA ASP A 246 1.38 -6.33 24.77
C ASP A 246 0.96 -7.45 23.79
N SER A 247 0.00 -7.16 22.90
CA SER A 247 -0.42 -8.06 21.83
C SER A 247 0.63 -8.25 20.72
N CYS A 248 1.61 -7.34 20.60
CA CYS A 248 2.69 -7.37 19.61
C CYS A 248 3.87 -8.25 20.06
N THR A 249 3.59 -9.52 20.36
CA THR A 249 4.58 -10.56 20.67
C THR A 249 5.49 -10.88 19.49
N ASP A 250 6.61 -11.57 19.74
CA ASP A 250 7.54 -11.98 18.68
C ASP A 250 6.85 -12.85 17.62
N GLU A 251 6.07 -13.85 18.04
CA GLU A 251 5.30 -14.71 17.15
C GLU A 251 4.27 -13.93 16.33
N SER A 252 3.56 -12.99 16.96
CA SER A 252 2.54 -12.17 16.28
C SER A 252 3.12 -11.24 15.21
N MET A 253 4.40 -10.90 15.34
CA MET A 253 5.14 -9.96 14.49
C MET A 253 6.14 -10.66 13.58
N GLU A 254 6.17 -12.00 13.57
CA GLU A 254 6.86 -12.76 12.51
C GLU A 254 6.24 -12.39 11.15
N LEU A 255 7.08 -12.24 10.14
CA LEU A 255 6.66 -11.81 8.81
C LEU A 255 6.26 -13.02 7.97
N GLU A 256 5.07 -12.96 7.37
CA GLU A 256 4.59 -13.91 6.38
C GLU A 256 4.56 -13.27 5.00
N GLU A 257 4.95 -14.05 4.00
CA GLU A 257 4.88 -13.67 2.60
C GLU A 257 3.59 -14.21 1.98
N ILE A 258 2.57 -13.36 1.88
CA ILE A 258 1.32 -13.67 1.16
C ILE A 258 1.12 -12.57 0.14
N ALA A 259 1.86 -12.67 -0.96
CA ALA A 259 2.03 -11.65 -2.03
C ALA A 259 2.57 -10.27 -1.58
N ALA A 260 2.42 -9.92 -0.31
CA ALA A 260 3.09 -8.85 0.41
C ALA A 260 3.63 -9.40 1.74
N LEU A 261 4.68 -8.76 2.25
CA LEU A 261 5.28 -9.07 3.55
C LEU A 261 4.40 -8.46 4.65
N LEU A 262 3.79 -9.26 5.52
CA LEU A 262 2.88 -8.76 6.56
C LEU A 262 3.14 -9.48 7.89
N PRO A 263 2.89 -8.85 9.05
CA PRO A 263 2.91 -9.56 10.33
C PRO A 263 1.91 -10.72 10.34
N LYS A 264 2.25 -11.86 10.96
CA LYS A 264 1.37 -13.02 11.16
C LYS A 264 0.01 -12.64 11.71
N SER A 265 0.00 -11.76 12.71
CA SER A 265 -1.21 -11.29 13.38
C SER A 265 -2.07 -10.37 12.52
N ARG A 266 -1.57 -9.91 11.36
CA ARG A 266 -2.18 -8.88 10.49
C ARG A 266 -2.45 -7.56 11.19
N LYS A 267 -1.87 -7.35 12.37
CA LYS A 267 -2.04 -6.14 13.16
C LYS A 267 -0.72 -5.73 13.80
N CYS A 268 -0.62 -4.44 14.07
CA CYS A 268 0.40 -3.86 14.90
C CYS A 268 -0.30 -2.81 15.75
N GLU A 269 -0.40 -3.11 17.04
CA GLU A 269 -1.11 -2.29 18.01
C GLU A 269 -0.09 -1.51 18.83
N LEU A 270 -0.41 -0.25 19.06
CA LEU A 270 0.43 0.70 19.78
C LEU A 270 -0.33 1.18 21.01
N GLN A 271 0.40 1.43 22.10
CA GLN A 271 -0.13 1.94 23.36
C GLN A 271 0.62 3.21 23.77
N GLN A 272 -0.11 4.24 24.21
CA GLN A 272 0.49 5.42 24.81
C GLN A 272 0.95 5.10 26.24
N LYS A 273 2.21 5.40 26.54
CA LYS A 273 2.69 5.34 27.92
C LYS A 273 2.23 6.61 28.62
N ALA A 274 1.61 6.49 29.81
CA ALA A 274 1.23 7.64 30.61
C ALA A 274 2.46 8.54 30.83
N ARG A 275 2.27 9.88 30.73
CA ARG A 275 3.32 10.82 31.13
C ARG A 275 3.51 10.66 32.65
N GLU A 276 4.68 10.17 33.05
CA GLU A 276 5.22 10.32 34.41
C GLU A 276 5.44 11.82 34.72
#